data_AF-A0A972V3M5-F1
#
_entry.id   AF-A0A972V3M5-F1
#
_cell.length_a   1.000
_cell.length_b   1.000
_cell.length_c   1.000
_cell.angle_alpha   90.00
_cell.angle_beta   90.00
_cell.angle_gamma   90.00
#
_symmetry.space_group_name_H-M   'P 1'
#
loop_
_entity.id
_entity.type
_entity.pdbx_description
1 polymer ?
#
loop_
_entity_poly.entity_id
_entity_poly.type
_entity_poly.pdbx_seq_one_letter_code
_entity_poly.pdbx_strand_id
1 'polypeptide(L)' 'MQNGVAPNTPGEDLLTIREAAALLSVSAVSLRRWTDSGKLACLRVGGRRERRFRR' A
#
# COMPACT_ATOMS: atom_id res chain seq x y z
N MET A 1 -14.66 -16.34 -2.12
CA MET A 1 -14.13 -15.18 -2.87
C MET A 1 -13.07 -14.47 -2.02
N GLN A 2 -11.83 -14.96 -2.02
CA GLN A 2 -10.71 -14.30 -1.35
C GLN A 2 -9.60 -14.18 -2.41
N ASN A 3 -9.48 -13.01 -3.02
CA ASN A 3 -8.53 -12.73 -4.09
C ASN A 3 -7.10 -12.98 -3.59
N GLY A 4 -6.36 -13.82 -4.33
CA GLY A 4 -4.94 -14.07 -4.11
C GLY A 4 -4.14 -12.78 -4.29
N VAL A 5 -3.75 -12.18 -3.17
CA VAL A 5 -2.69 -11.18 -3.14
C VAL A 5 -1.40 -11.98 -2.98
N ALA A 6 -0.61 -12.08 -4.04
CA ALA A 6 0.72 -12.67 -3.97
C ALA A 6 1.53 -11.90 -2.90
N PRO A 7 2.20 -12.57 -1.96
CA PRO A 7 3.10 -11.89 -1.04
C PRO A 7 4.22 -11.26 -1.87
N ASN A 8 4.39 -9.94 -1.79
CA ASN A 8 5.49 -9.27 -2.47
C ASN A 8 6.81 -9.88 -1.95
N THR A 9 7.66 -10.29 -2.88
CA THR A 9 8.97 -10.85 -2.57
C THR A 9 9.80 -9.79 -1.85
N PRO A 10 10.53 -10.12 -0.76
CA PRO A 10 11.22 -9.14 0.10
C PRO A 10 12.39 -8.35 -0.56
N GLY A 11 12.42 -8.25 -1.88
CA GLY A 11 13.33 -7.38 -2.65
C GLY A 11 12.65 -6.20 -3.37
N GLU A 12 11.32 -6.11 -3.36
CA GLU A 12 10.61 -4.89 -3.77
C GLU A 12 10.14 -4.15 -2.50
N ASP A 13 10.78 -3.04 -2.16
CA ASP A 13 10.45 -2.13 -1.03
C ASP A 13 9.07 -1.42 -1.18
N LEU A 14 8.12 -2.04 -1.87
CA LEU A 14 6.86 -1.47 -2.28
C LEU A 14 5.71 -2.29 -1.69
N LEU A 15 5.15 -1.78 -0.60
CA LEU A 15 3.97 -2.32 0.07
C LEU A 15 2.69 -1.88 -0.64
N THR A 16 1.72 -2.78 -0.72
CA THR A 16 0.35 -2.44 -1.14
C THR A 16 -0.43 -1.77 0.00
N ILE A 17 -1.60 -1.17 -0.29
CA ILE A 17 -2.50 -0.61 0.76
C ILE A 17 -2.77 -1.64 1.87
N ARG A 18 -2.94 -2.91 1.52
CA ARG A 18 -3.28 -3.96 2.48
C ARG A 18 -2.10 -4.34 3.35
N GLU A 19 -0.91 -4.43 2.77
CA GLU A 19 0.32 -4.73 3.52
C GLU A 19 0.71 -3.58 4.45
N ALA A 20 0.68 -2.34 3.95
CA ALA A 20 0.92 -1.17 4.77
C ALA A 20 -0.11 -1.04 5.91
N ALA A 21 -1.37 -1.40 5.66
CA ALA A 21 -2.41 -1.44 6.69
C ALA A 21 -2.13 -2.51 7.75
N ALA A 22 -1.72 -3.71 7.33
CA ALA A 22 -1.34 -4.78 8.24
C ALA A 22 -0.10 -4.44 9.08
N LEU A 23 0.91 -3.81 8.47
CA LEU A 23 2.13 -3.40 9.13
C LEU A 23 1.89 -2.31 10.19
N LEU A 24 1.02 -1.35 9.88
CA LEU A 24 0.64 -0.27 10.79
C LEU A 24 -0.51 -0.66 11.73
N SER A 25 -1.04 -1.89 11.62
CA SER A 25 -2.21 -2.37 12.37
C SER A 25 -3.44 -1.45 12.27
N VAL A 26 -3.65 -0.86 11.10
CA VAL A 26 -4.79 0.02 10.79
C VAL A 26 -5.69 -0.60 9.73
N SER A 27 -6.93 -0.12 9.64
CA SER A 27 -7.80 -0.53 8.52
C SER A 27 -7.36 0.09 7.20
N ALA A 28 -7.55 -0.64 6.08
CA ALA A 28 -7.26 -0.13 4.74
C ALA A 28 -7.98 1.18 4.41
N VAL A 29 -9.16 1.41 5.01
CA VAL A 29 -9.91 2.67 4.91
C VAL A 29 -9.17 3.82 5.59
N SER A 30 -8.66 3.59 6.80
CA SER A 30 -7.88 4.60 7.54
C SER A 30 -6.59 4.92 6.80
N LEU A 31 -5.91 3.88 6.28
CA LEU A 31 -4.72 4.07 5.47
C LEU A 31 -5.03 4.87 4.20
N ARG A 32 -6.14 4.56 3.51
CA ARG A 32 -6.55 5.33 2.33
C ARG A 32 -6.81 6.80 2.66
N ARG A 33 -7.46 7.08 3.79
CA ARG A 33 -7.67 8.47 4.28
C ARG A 33 -6.34 9.18 4.53
N TRP A 34 -5.35 8.52 5.10
CA TRP A 34 -4.03 9.13 5.32
C TRP A 34 -3.33 9.44 4.01
N THR A 35 -3.45 8.56 3.01
CA THR A 35 -2.85 8.77 1.69
C THR A 35 -3.56 9.83 0.86
N ASP A 36 -4.87 10.01 1.07
CA ASP A 36 -5.66 11.07 0.46
C ASP A 36 -5.38 12.42 1.12
N SER A 37 -5.25 12.42 2.45
CA SER A 37 -4.83 13.58 3.25
C SER A 37 -3.36 13.96 3.08
N GLY A 38 -2.56 13.20 2.32
CA GLY A 38 -1.11 13.43 2.15
C GLY A 38 -0.26 13.13 3.39
N LYS A 39 -0.83 12.51 4.43
CA LYS A 39 -0.12 12.14 5.67
C LYS A 39 0.82 10.94 5.48
N LEU A 40 0.64 10.17 4.42
CA LEU A 40 1.44 8.98 4.15
C LEU A 40 1.94 9.02 2.70
N ALA A 41 3.25 8.99 2.53
CA ALA A 41 3.91 9.08 1.24
C ALA A 41 3.55 7.88 0.36
N CYS A 42 2.84 8.15 -0.73
CA CYS A 42 2.46 7.15 -1.71
C CYS A 42 3.32 7.32 -2.95
N LEU A 43 4.16 6.34 -3.24
CA LEU A 43 4.92 6.26 -4.48
C LEU A 43 3.95 5.91 -5.62
N ARG A 44 3.94 6.74 -6.66
CA ARG A 44 3.25 6.42 -7.90
C ARG A 44 4.25 5.69 -8.80
N VAL A 45 4.07 4.39 -8.96
CA VAL A 45 4.98 3.55 -9.74
C VAL A 45 4.31 3.21 -11.08
N GLY A 46 5.03 3.44 -12.19
CA GLY A 46 4.60 3.14 -13.56
C GLY A 46 3.63 4.15 -14.21
N GLY A 47 3.53 4.08 -15.54
CA GLY A 47 2.66 4.94 -16.37
C GLY A 47 1.16 4.81 -16.07
N ARG A 48 0.74 3.78 -15.33
CA ARG A 48 -0.64 3.53 -14.88
C ARG A 48 -1.01 4.19 -13.54
N ARG A 49 -0.10 4.94 -12.90
CA ARG A 49 -0.32 5.62 -11.61
C ARG A 49 -0.77 4.66 -10.49
N GLU A 50 -0.16 3.48 -10.41
CA GLU A 50 -0.41 2.58 -9.29
C GLU A 50 0.15 3.18 -8.00
N ARG A 51 -0.68 3.18 -6.96
CA ARG A 51 -0.36 3.67 -5.62
C ARG A 51 0.35 2.56 -4.84
N ARG A 52 1.67 2.66 -4.69
CA ARG A 52 2.51 1.77 -3.87
C ARG A 52 3.10 2.55 -2.69
N PHE A 53 3.38 1.89 -1.57
CA PHE A 53 3.93 2.50 -0.36
C PHE A 53 5.35 2.05 -0.15
N ARG A 54 6.24 2.95 0.25
CA ARG A 54 7.57 2.53 0.70
C ARG A 54 7.43 1.95 2.11
N ARG A 55 8.10 0.84 2.36
CA ARG A 55 8.33 0.34 3.72
C ARG A 55 9.15 1.34 4.54
#